data_AF-A0A1S8KJJ7-F1
#
_entry.id   AF-A0A1S8KJJ7-F1
#
_cell.length_a   1.000
_cell.length_b   1.000
_cell.length_c   1.000
_cell.angle_alpha   90.00
_cell.angle_beta   90.00
_cell.angle_gamma   90.00
#
_symmetry.space_group_name_H-M   'P 1'
#
loop_
_entity.id
_entity.type
_entity.pdbx_description
1 polymer ?
#
loop_
_entity_poly.entity_id
_entity_poly.type
_entity_poly.pdbx_seq_one_letter_code
_entity_poly.pdbx_strand_id
1 'polypeptide(L)'
;MAKTGMYVGLDIGTTSVKVVVAEYIDSQMNIIGVGNAKSEGINRGIIVDIDKTVQAIQRAVRQAEEKAGIQIKGVSVGLPANMLEVENCQGMIAVNGDSK
;
A
#
# COMPACT_ATOMS: atom_id res chain seq x y z
N MET A 1 22.18 10.25 -1.34
CA MET A 1 21.91 9.51 -2.59
C MET A 1 20.62 8.73 -2.38
N ALA A 2 19.60 8.97 -3.19
CA ALA A 2 18.35 8.24 -3.07
C ALA A 2 18.58 6.79 -3.54
N LYS A 3 18.19 5.83 -2.70
CA LYS A 3 18.46 4.41 -2.89
C LYS A 3 17.67 3.91 -4.11
N THR A 4 18.35 3.27 -5.06
CA THR A 4 17.68 2.50 -6.12
C THR A 4 16.74 1.50 -5.47
N GLY A 5 15.49 1.43 -5.91
CA GLY A 5 14.48 0.66 -5.20
C GLY A 5 13.20 0.45 -5.98
N MET A 6 12.50 -0.62 -5.57
CA MET A 6 11.18 -0.98 -6.06
C MET A 6 10.11 -0.50 -5.10
N TYR A 7 9.10 0.16 -5.64
CA TYR A 7 7.98 0.70 -4.88
C TYR A 7 6.69 0.12 -5.46
N VAL A 8 5.82 -0.34 -4.58
CA VAL A 8 4.52 -0.88 -4.97
C VAL A 8 3.44 -0.19 -4.17
N GLY A 9 2.54 0.49 -4.85
CA GLY A 9 1.34 1.09 -4.26
C GLY A 9 0.12 0.22 -4.52
N LEU A 10 -0.70 0.01 -3.50
CA LEU A 10 -2.01 -0.64 -3.57
C LEU A 10 -3.09 0.32 -3.07
N ASP A 11 -4.07 0.63 -3.92
CA ASP A 11 -5.25 1.42 -3.57
C ASP A 11 -6.49 0.52 -3.64
N ILE A 12 -7.19 0.39 -2.51
CA ILE A 12 -8.35 -0.47 -2.37
C ILE A 12 -9.61 0.41 -2.38
N GLY A 13 -10.05 0.80 -3.58
CA GLY A 13 -11.24 1.64 -3.76
C GLY A 13 -12.55 0.85 -3.75
N THR A 14 -13.66 1.57 -3.50
CA THR A 14 -15.02 1.02 -3.64
C THR A 14 -15.36 0.67 -5.10
N THR A 15 -14.79 1.38 -6.07
CA THR A 15 -15.04 1.15 -7.51
C THR A 15 -14.03 0.18 -8.12
N SER A 16 -12.76 0.31 -7.74
CA SER A 16 -11.66 -0.44 -8.34
C SER A 16 -10.52 -0.61 -7.34
N VAL A 17 -9.86 -1.76 -7.40
CA VAL A 17 -8.57 -1.98 -6.76
C VAL A 17 -7.47 -1.71 -7.79
N LYS A 18 -6.51 -0.86 -7.45
CA LYS A 18 -5.40 -0.47 -8.33
C LYS A 18 -4.07 -0.81 -7.69
N VAL A 19 -3.14 -1.28 -8.51
CA VAL A 19 -1.75 -1.55 -8.12
C VAL A 19 -0.83 -0.81 -9.09
N VAL A 20 0.20 -0.15 -8.57
CA VAL A 20 1.24 0.50 -9.37
C VAL A 20 2.59 0.02 -8.88
N VAL A 21 3.41 -0.48 -9.80
CA VAL A 21 4.80 -0.86 -9.56
C VAL A 21 5.68 0.19 -10.22
N ALA A 22 6.54 0.78 -9.41
CA ALA A 22 7.50 1.78 -9.85
C ALA A 22 8.93 1.38 -9.47
N GLU A 23 9.85 1.63 -10.40
CA GLU A 23 11.28 1.49 -10.18
C GLU A 23 11.89 2.89 -10.07
N TYR A 24 12.72 3.10 -9.06
CA TYR A 24 13.45 4.35 -8.88
C TYR A 24 14.91 4.16 -9.25
N ILE A 25 15.34 4.78 -10.36
CA ILE A 25 16.71 4.74 -10.90
C ILE A 25 17.10 6.16 -11.30
N ASP A 26 18.36 6.55 -11.06
CA ASP A 26 18.94 7.81 -11.53
C ASP A 26 18.10 9.06 -11.21
N SER A 27 17.56 9.08 -9.99
CA SER A 27 16.68 10.14 -9.49
C SER A 27 15.34 10.29 -10.22
N GLN A 28 14.92 9.28 -10.97
CA GLN A 28 13.65 9.21 -11.69
C GLN A 28 12.81 8.03 -11.23
N MET A 29 11.49 8.20 -11.26
CA MET A 29 10.53 7.15 -10.93
C MET A 29 9.83 6.69 -12.21
N ASN A 30 10.04 5.43 -12.57
CA ASN A 30 9.51 4.82 -13.78
C ASN A 30 8.42 3.82 -13.42
N ILE A 31 7.23 3.97 -14.01
CA ILE A 31 6.16 2.98 -13.85
C ILE A 31 6.47 1.79 -14.75
N ILE A 32 6.65 0.61 -14.15
CA ILE A 32 6.97 -0.62 -14.89
C ILE A 32 5.82 -1.62 -14.90
N GLY A 33 4.79 -1.45 -14.05
CA GLY A 33 3.63 -2.33 -14.03
C GLY A 33 2.40 -1.66 -13.41
N VAL A 34 1.23 -1.96 -13.95
CA VAL A 34 -0.05 -1.45 -13.45
C VAL A 34 -1.13 -2.53 -13.43
N GLY A 35 -1.81 -2.64 -12.30
CA GLY A 35 -2.94 -3.53 -12.08
C GLY A 35 -4.21 -2.74 -11.86
N ASN A 36 -5.31 -3.16 -12.48
CA ASN A 36 -6.63 -2.61 -12.23
C ASN A 36 -7.66 -3.74 -12.26
N ALA A 37 -8.38 -3.91 -11.16
CA ALA A 37 -9.50 -4.83 -11.06
C ALA A 37 -10.73 -4.09 -10.56
N LYS A 38 -11.90 -4.44 -11.10
CA LYS A 38 -13.17 -4.00 -10.53
C LYS A 38 -13.25 -4.45 -9.07
N SER A 39 -13.61 -3.53 -8.19
CA SER A 39 -13.77 -3.82 -6.77
C SER A 39 -15.12 -4.49 -6.55
N GLU A 40 -15.10 -5.55 -5.75
CA GLU A 40 -16.26 -6.32 -5.35
C GLU A 40 -16.08 -6.63 -3.87
N GLY A 41 -17.13 -6.41 -3.07
CA GLY A 41 -17.06 -6.62 -1.63
C GLY A 41 -16.64 -5.40 -0.80
N ILE A 42 -16.54 -4.22 -1.42
CA ILE A 42 -16.36 -2.95 -0.72
C ILE A 42 -17.54 -2.03 -1.02
N ASN A 43 -18.10 -1.42 0.01
CA ASN A 43 -19.16 -0.43 -0.09
C ASN A 43 -18.84 0.78 0.79
N ARG A 44 -18.80 1.98 0.22
CA ARG A 44 -18.48 3.24 0.92
C ARG A 44 -17.22 3.15 1.79
N GLY A 45 -16.17 2.50 1.27
CA GLY A 45 -14.89 2.30 1.96
C GLY A 45 -14.92 1.27 3.08
N ILE A 46 -15.99 0.49 3.23
CA ILE A 46 -16.13 -0.59 4.21
C ILE A 46 -16.13 -1.92 3.48
N ILE A 47 -15.34 -2.89 3.96
CA ILE A 47 -15.38 -4.27 3.46
C ILE A 47 -16.68 -4.92 3.93
N VAL A 48 -17.55 -5.27 2.98
CA VAL A 48 -18.81 -5.98 3.21
C VAL A 48 -18.73 -7.46 2.82
N ASP A 49 -17.75 -7.83 1.99
CA ASP A 49 -17.48 -9.22 1.58
C ASP A 49 -15.96 -9.38 1.41
N ILE A 50 -15.34 -10.12 2.33
CA ILE A 50 -13.89 -10.26 2.39
C ILE A 50 -13.35 -11.13 1.25
N ASP A 51 -14.05 -12.18 0.86
CA ASP A 51 -13.59 -13.11 -0.17
C ASP A 51 -13.54 -12.41 -1.53
N LYS A 52 -14.59 -11.64 -1.86
CA LYS A 52 -14.60 -10.81 -3.07
C LYS A 52 -13.52 -9.75 -3.06
N THR A 53 -13.26 -9.13 -1.91
CA THR A 53 -12.20 -8.14 -1.74
C THR A 53 -10.83 -8.76 -1.99
N VAL A 54 -10.56 -9.94 -1.41
CA VAL A 54 -9.31 -10.69 -1.61
C VAL A 54 -9.12 -11.03 -3.10
N GLN A 55 -10.16 -11.52 -3.77
CA GLN A 55 -10.08 -11.83 -5.20
C GLN A 55 -9.80 -10.58 -6.06
N ALA A 56 -10.43 -9.45 -5.76
CA ALA A 56 -10.18 -8.20 -6.48
C ALA A 56 -8.71 -7.73 -6.31
N ILE A 57 -8.18 -7.82 -5.09
CA ILE A 57 -6.77 -7.51 -4.81
C ILE A 57 -5.84 -8.45 -5.57
N GLN A 58 -6.07 -9.77 -5.50
CA GLN A 58 -5.25 -10.76 -6.21
C GLN A 58 -5.24 -10.54 -7.72
N ARG A 59 -6.39 -10.21 -8.33
CA ARG A 59 -6.47 -9.89 -9.76
C ARG A 59 -5.64 -8.65 -10.12
N ALA A 60 -5.73 -7.58 -9.33
CA ALA A 60 -4.97 -6.36 -9.56
C ALA A 60 -3.45 -6.60 -9.38
N VAL A 61 -3.05 -7.27 -8.29
CA VAL A 61 -1.65 -7.62 -8.01
C VAL A 61 -1.07 -8.47 -9.13
N ARG A 62 -1.76 -9.54 -9.54
CA ARG A 62 -1.31 -10.43 -10.62
C ARG A 62 -1.09 -9.67 -11.93
N GLN A 63 -2.02 -8.80 -12.30
CA GLN A 63 -1.87 -7.99 -13.51
C GLN A 63 -0.66 -7.04 -13.43
N ALA A 64 -0.36 -6.50 -12.25
CA ALA A 64 0.80 -5.65 -12.05
C ALA A 64 2.12 -6.44 -12.09
N GLU A 65 2.16 -7.63 -11.48
CA GLU A 65 3.28 -8.57 -11.53
C GLU A 65 3.59 -9.01 -12.96
N GLU A 66 2.57 -9.41 -13.72
CA GLU A 66 2.71 -9.83 -15.12
C GLU A 66 3.27 -8.71 -16.00
N LYS A 67 2.82 -7.46 -15.81
CA LYS A 67 3.32 -6.30 -16.58
C LYS A 67 4.72 -5.87 -16.17
N ALA A 68 5.04 -5.94 -14.88
CA ALA A 68 6.35 -5.58 -14.36
C ALA A 68 7.40 -6.70 -14.54
N GLY A 69 6.97 -7.94 -14.78
CA GLY A 69 7.87 -9.09 -14.85
C GLY A 69 8.53 -9.44 -13.52
N ILE A 70 7.90 -9.09 -12.39
CA ILE A 70 8.42 -9.31 -11.04
C ILE A 70 7.39 -9.96 -10.14
N GLN A 71 7.85 -10.54 -9.04
CA GLN A 71 6.98 -10.94 -7.92
C GLN A 71 6.91 -9.82 -6.88
N ILE A 72 5.70 -9.39 -6.52
CA ILE A 72 5.44 -8.37 -5.50
C ILE A 72 5.46 -9.04 -4.12
N LYS A 73 6.42 -8.65 -3.27
CA LYS A 73 6.59 -9.20 -1.90
C LYS A 73 6.04 -8.31 -0.79
N GLY A 74 5.81 -7.04 -1.09
CA GLY A 74 5.33 -6.04 -0.14
C GLY A 74 4.75 -4.85 -0.88
N VAL A 75 3.81 -4.16 -0.24
CA VAL A 75 3.10 -3.02 -0.80
C VAL A 75 2.90 -1.94 0.24
N SER A 76 2.87 -0.69 -0.21
CA SER A 76 2.28 0.42 0.54
C SER A 76 0.80 0.48 0.19
N VAL A 77 -0.08 0.26 1.16
CA VAL A 77 -1.53 0.29 0.96
C VAL A 77 -2.11 1.63 1.39
N GLY A 78 -2.98 2.21 0.55
CA GLY A 78 -3.83 3.33 0.94
C GLY A 78 -5.01 2.87 1.78
N LEU A 79 -5.17 3.41 2.98
CA LEU A 79 -6.32 3.15 3.84
C LEU A 79 -7.31 4.32 3.78
N PRO A 80 -8.62 4.06 3.62
CA PRO A 80 -9.63 5.11 3.73
C PRO A 80 -9.70 5.63 5.16
N ALA A 81 -9.76 6.96 5.32
CA ALA A 81 -9.75 7.63 6.62
C ALA A 81 -11.15 7.82 7.24
N ASN A 82 -12.13 6.98 6.87
CA ASN A 82 -13.55 7.17 7.23
C ASN A 82 -13.81 7.17 8.74
N MET A 83 -12.96 6.48 9.51
CA MET A 83 -13.04 6.36 10.98
C MET A 83 -11.66 6.60 11.62
N LEU A 84 -10.82 7.43 10.98
CA LEU A 84 -9.49 7.71 11.49
C LEU A 84 -9.58 8.73 12.64
N GLU A 85 -9.15 8.31 13.82
CA GLU A 85 -8.99 9.17 14.99
C GLU A 85 -7.51 9.31 15.32
N VAL A 86 -7.11 10.51 15.75
CA VAL A 86 -5.73 10.82 16.14
C VAL A 86 -5.77 11.34 17.56
N GLU A 87 -5.09 10.66 18.46
CA GLU A 87 -4.95 11.06 19.86
C GLU A 87 -3.51 11.49 20.15
N ASN A 88 -3.34 12.58 20.88
CA ASN A 88 -2.03 13.02 21.34
C ASN A 88 -1.60 12.20 22.55
N CYS A 89 -0.46 11.51 22.45
CA CYS A 89 0.12 10.75 23.56
C CYS A 89 1.37 11.47 24.10
N GLN A 90 1.47 11.61 25.43
CA GLN A 90 2.69 12.02 26.11
C GLN A 90 3.35 10.81 26.78
N GLY A 91 4.61 10.55 26.45
CA GLY A 91 5.44 9.55 27.12
C GLY A 91 6.49 10.22 28.01
N MET A 92 6.75 9.66 29.19
CA MET A 92 7.90 10.01 30.02
C MET A 92 8.91 8.86 30.01
N ILE A 93 10.19 9.20 29.88
CA ILE A 93 11.31 8.27 30.05
C ILE A 93 12.16 8.77 31.22
N ALA A 94 12.44 7.88 32.17
CA ALA A 94 13.41 8.15 33.23
C ALA A 94 14.83 8.09 32.63
N VAL A 95 15.57 9.18 32.78
CA VAL A 95 16.99 9.23 32.43
C VAL A 95 17.77 9.01 33.73
N ASN A 96 18.43 7.87 33.86
CA ASN A 96 19.34 7.64 34.99
C ASN A 96 20.59 8.49 34.78
N GLY A 97 20.81 9.45 35.67
CA GLY A 97 22.05 10.21 35.71
C GLY A 97 23.15 9.36 36.32
N ASP A 98 23.94 8.67 35.50
CA ASP A 98 25.27 8.20 35.91
C ASP A 98 26.16 9.44 36.13
N SER A 99 25.98 10.05 37.31
CA SER A 99 26.86 11.09 37.82
C SER A 99 28.09 10.37 38.35
N LYS A 100 29.21 10.56 37.66
CA LYS A 100 30.55 10.14 38.09
C LYS A 100 30.91 10.65 39.48
#